data_AF-W7J6D0-F1
#
_entry.id   AF-W7J6D0-F1
#
_cell.length_a   1.000
_cell.length_b   1.000
_cell.length_c   1.000
_cell.angle_alpha   90.00
_cell.angle_beta   90.00
_cell.angle_gamma   90.00
#
_symmetry.space_group_name_H-M   'P 1'
#
loop_
_entity.id
_entity.type
_entity.pdbx_description
1 polymer ?
#
loop_
_entity_poly.entity_id
_entity_poly.type
_entity_poly.pdbx_seq_one_letter_code
_entity_poly.pdbx_strand_id
1 'polypeptide(L)' 'MFVFDGGVLDEADLTGLTFSDGEVLSAGFHTIEQAREKVKPLLADRLAVAVDAARQGVTALCEHGVRVA' A
#
# COMPACT_ATOMS: atom_id res chain seq x y z
N MET A 1 -1.11 13.17 3.88
CA MET A 1 0.14 12.50 4.30
C MET A 1 -0.22 11.05 4.57
N PHE A 2 0.57 10.09 4.06
CA PHE A 2 0.31 8.65 4.26
C PHE A 2 1.43 8.06 5.12
N VAL A 3 1.07 7.16 6.03
CA VAL A 3 1.99 6.32 6.78
C VAL A 3 1.57 4.88 6.50
N PHE A 4 2.49 4.05 6.00
CA PHE A 4 2.26 2.64 5.70
C PHE A 4 2.95 1.80 6.77
N ASP A 5 2.20 1.43 7.81
CA ASP A 5 2.71 0.70 8.99
C ASP A 5 1.74 -0.41 9.43
N GLY A 6 0.93 -0.91 8.50
CA GLY A 6 -0.09 -1.93 8.77
C GLY A 6 0.44 -3.36 8.88
N GLY A 7 1.75 -3.57 8.75
CA GLY A 7 2.35 -4.90 8.67
C GLY A 7 2.07 -5.62 7.34
N VAL A 8 2.31 -6.94 7.34
CA VAL A 8 2.02 -7.84 6.22
C VAL A 8 0.73 -8.57 6.52
N LEU A 9 -0.23 -8.49 5.59
CA LEU A 9 -1.50 -9.21 5.66
C LEU A 9 -1.44 -10.50 4.84
N ASP A 10 -2.20 -11.49 5.27
CA ASP A 10 -2.40 -12.73 4.52
C ASP A 10 -3.85 -12.88 3.97
N GLU A 11 -4.13 -14.01 3.33
CA GLU A 11 -5.44 -14.30 2.76
C GLU A 11 -6.55 -14.42 3.83
N ALA A 12 -6.22 -14.90 5.03
CA ALA A 12 -7.18 -14.99 6.12
C ALA A 12 -7.56 -13.59 6.62
N ASP A 13 -6.59 -12.67 6.69
CA ASP A 13 -6.88 -11.27 6.98
C ASP A 13 -7.79 -10.65 5.93
N LEU A 14 -7.49 -10.87 4.64
CA LEU A 14 -8.27 -10.31 3.53
C LEU A 14 -9.72 -10.82 3.53
N THR A 15 -9.91 -12.13 3.71
CA THR A 15 -11.24 -12.76 3.74
C THR A 15 -12.04 -12.38 4.98
N GLY A 16 -11.37 -11.99 6.07
CA GLY A 16 -11.99 -11.49 7.29
C GLY A 16 -12.42 -10.03 7.24
N LEU A 17 -12.04 -9.26 6.21
CA LEU A 17 -12.41 -7.85 6.10
C LEU A 17 -13.93 -7.67 5.99
N THR A 18 -14.47 -6.78 6.82
CA THR A 18 -15.88 -6.40 6.81
C THR A 18 -16.00 -4.91 6.44
N PHE A 19 -16.86 -4.57 5.48
CA PHE A 19 -17.11 -3.20 5.04
C PHE A 19 -18.50 -2.75 5.48
N SER A 20 -18.57 -2.04 6.60
CA SER A 20 -19.82 -1.78 7.34
C SER A 20 -20.66 -0.60 6.82
N ASP A 21 -20.06 0.35 6.12
CA ASP A 21 -20.69 1.62 5.72
C ASP A 21 -20.89 1.77 4.20
N GLY A 22 -20.47 0.78 3.41
CA GLY A 22 -20.55 0.80 1.96
C GLY A 22 -19.59 1.77 1.27
N GLU A 23 -18.68 2.43 1.99
CA GLU A 23 -17.65 3.29 1.40
C GLU A 23 -16.63 2.46 0.62
N VAL A 24 -16.25 1.29 1.17
CA VAL A 24 -15.37 0.33 0.53
C VAL A 24 -16.20 -0.80 -0.07
N LEU A 25 -16.11 -0.97 -1.39
CA LEU A 25 -16.88 -1.98 -2.12
C LEU A 25 -16.14 -3.33 -2.23
N SER A 26 -14.81 -3.31 -2.17
CA SER A 26 -13.96 -4.49 -2.33
C SER A 26 -12.53 -4.21 -1.87
N ALA A 27 -11.83 -5.26 -1.47
CA ALA A 27 -10.39 -5.26 -1.25
C ALA A 27 -9.75 -6.47 -1.93
N GLY A 28 -8.46 -6.36 -2.23
CA GLY A 28 -7.68 -7.44 -2.81
C GLY A 28 -6.19 -7.15 -2.77
N PHE A 29 -5.38 -8.20 -2.81
CA PHE A 29 -3.94 -8.07 -2.99
C PHE A 29 -3.61 -7.73 -4.44
N HIS A 30 -2.75 -6.73 -4.62
CA HIS A 30 -2.33 -6.25 -5.93
C HIS A 30 -0.81 -6.11 -5.99
N THR A 31 -0.22 -6.43 -7.14
CA THR A 31 1.17 -6.09 -7.40
C THR A 31 1.32 -4.58 -7.61
N ILE A 32 2.55 -4.06 -7.56
CA ILE A 32 2.81 -2.63 -7.82
C ILE A 32 2.42 -2.25 -9.25
N GLU A 33 2.60 -3.15 -10.21
CA GLU A 33 2.18 -2.96 -11.61
C GLU A 33 0.66 -2.82 -11.71
N GLN A 34 -0.09 -3.71 -11.05
CA GLN A 34 -1.56 -3.62 -11.01
C GLN A 34 -2.03 -2.36 -10.27
N ALA A 35 -1.33 -1.94 -9.22
CA ALA A 35 -1.66 -0.72 -8.49
C ALA A 35 -1.48 0.53 -9.37
N ARG A 36 -0.44 0.59 -10.21
CA ARG A 36 -0.19 1.71 -11.15
C ARG A 36 -1.35 1.96 -12.11
N GLU A 37 -2.12 0.93 -12.45
CA GLU A 37 -3.31 1.05 -13.29
C GLU A 37 -4.55 1.55 -12.53
N LYS A 38 -4.52 1.52 -11.19
CA LYS A 38 -5.67 1.80 -10.31
C LYS A 38 -5.56 3.12 -9.56
N VAL A 39 -4.34 3.64 -9.34
CA VAL A 39 -4.10 4.86 -8.54
C VAL A 39 -3.37 5.93 -9.33
N LYS A 40 -3.37 7.17 -8.79
CA LYS A 40 -2.59 8.27 -9.37
C LYS A 40 -1.09 7.94 -9.37
N PRO A 41 -0.30 8.38 -10.37
CA PRO A 41 1.13 8.06 -10.47
C PRO A 41 1.92 8.31 -9.18
N LEU A 42 1.72 9.47 -8.56
CA LEU A 42 2.38 9.83 -7.29
C LEU A 42 2.08 8.84 -6.15
N LEU A 43 0.87 8.28 -6.07
CA LEU A 43 0.55 7.27 -5.05
C LEU A 43 1.20 5.93 -5.39
N ALA A 44 1.23 5.54 -6.67
CA ALA A 44 1.91 4.32 -7.08
C ALA A 44 3.41 4.35 -6.76
N ASP A 45 4.07 5.49 -6.95
CA ASP A 45 5.48 5.65 -6.61
C ASP A 45 5.72 5.57 -5.09
N ARG A 46 4.82 6.16 -4.29
CA ARG A 46 4.84 6.01 -2.83
C ARG A 46 4.64 4.56 -2.37
N LEU A 47 3.73 3.83 -3.00
CA LEU A 47 3.49 2.42 -2.71
C LEU A 47 4.73 1.56 -3.04
N ALA A 48 5.41 1.84 -4.15
CA ALA A 48 6.66 1.17 -4.50
C ALA A 48 7.73 1.37 -3.42
N VAL A 49 7.94 2.61 -2.95
CA VAL A 49 8.87 2.91 -1.85
C VAL A 49 8.47 2.18 -0.56
N ALA A 50 7.19 2.16 -0.21
CA ALA A 50 6.69 1.49 1.00
C ALA A 50 6.93 -0.03 0.95
N VAL A 51 6.65 -0.68 -0.19
CA VAL A 51 6.88 -2.11 -0.37
C VAL A 51 8.37 -2.45 -0.27
N ASP A 52 9.24 -1.64 -0.89
CA ASP A 52 10.69 -1.87 -0.81
C ASP A 52 11.23 -1.67 0.61
N ALA A 53 10.74 -0.66 1.34
CA ALA A 53 11.11 -0.43 2.74
C ALA A 53 10.65 -1.58 3.65
N ALA A 54 9.42 -2.06 3.48
CA ALA A 54 8.88 -3.19 4.22
C ALA A 54 9.69 -4.48 3.97
N ARG A 55 10.07 -4.76 2.72
CA ARG A 55 10.93 -5.91 2.36
C ARG A 55 12.32 -5.84 3.00
N GLN A 56 12.85 -4.63 3.17
CA GLN A 56 14.16 -4.40 3.81
C GLN A 56 14.06 -4.35 5.34
N GLY A 57 12.86 -4.31 5.92
CA GLY A 57 12.67 -4.14 7.36
C GLY A 57 13.12 -2.77 7.87
N VAL A 58 13.00 -1.73 7.05
CA VAL A 58 13.41 -0.36 7.39
C VAL A 58 12.24 0.62 7.29
N THR A 59 12.36 1.74 7.98
CA THR A 59 11.51 2.91 7.76
C THR A 59 12.13 3.80 6.68
N ALA A 60 11.31 4.29 5.77
CA ALA A 60 11.74 5.20 4.70
C ALA A 60 10.90 6.48 4.71
N LEU A 61 11.57 7.63 4.55
CA LEU A 61 10.87 8.90 4.30
C LEU A 61 10.65 9.03 2.80
N CYS A 62 9.40 9.25 2.39
CA CYS A 62 9.02 9.42 0.99
C CYS A 62 8.45 10.81 0.75
N GLU A 63 9.15 11.59 -0.08
CA GLU A 63 8.74 12.91 -0.52
C GLU A 63 8.53 12.89 -2.03
N HIS A 64 7.44 13.50 -2.52
CA HIS A 64 7.14 13.57 -3.96
C HIS A 64 7.18 12.22 -4.72
N GLY A 65 6.96 11.10 -4.03
CA GLY A 65 6.98 9.75 -4.63
C GLY A 65 8.37 9.11 -4.66
N VAL A 66 9.40 9.78 -4.12
CA VAL A 66 10.76 9.26 -4.06
C VAL A 66 11.21 9.09 -2.61
N ARG A 67 12.03 8.08 -2.36
CA ARG A 67 12.69 7.90 -1.06
C ARG A 67 13.75 8.98 -0.88
N VAL A 68 13.77 9.63 0.28
CA VAL A 68 14.75 10.67 0.63
C VAL A 68 15.54 10.36 1.91
N ALA A 69 15.12 9.35 2.68
CA ALA A 69 15.86 8.73 3.79
C ALA A 69 15.44 7.27 3.94
#